data_AF-A0AAF0PQD1-F1
#
_entry.id   AF-A0AAF0PQD1-F1
#
_cell.length_a   1.000
_cell.length_b   1.000
_cell.length_c   1.000
_cell.angle_alpha   90.00
_cell.angle_beta   90.00
_cell.angle_gamma   90.00
#
_symmetry.space_group_name_H-M   'P 1'
#
loop_
_entity.id
_entity.type
_entity.pdbx_description
1 polymer ?
#
loop_
_entity_poly.entity_id
_entity_poly.type
_entity_poly.pdbx_seq_one_letter_code
_entity_poly.pdbx_strand_id
1 'polypeptide(L)'
;MQAWTNDRLTSAQHRVVTTGDKDRFSVQLFSLLNPDYTLKVPKELVDEEHPLMYKPFKMPEYTKYLMLGAKNGLGVKNYCGL
;
A
#
# COMPACT_ATOMS: atom_id res chain seq x y z
N MET A 1 -1.76 -3.31 -3.30
CA MET A 1 -1.50 -3.67 -4.71
C MET A 1 -0.20 -3.11 -5.23
N GLN A 2 0.07 -1.80 -5.11
CA GLN A 2 1.28 -1.16 -5.67
C GLN A 2 2.59 -1.94 -5.49
N ALA A 3 2.93 -2.34 -4.26
CA ALA A 3 4.15 -3.12 -4.01
C ALA A 3 4.11 -4.51 -4.68
N TRP A 4 2.98 -5.22 -4.59
CA TRP A 4 2.82 -6.53 -5.23
C TRP A 4 2.98 -6.46 -6.74
N THR A 5 2.46 -5.41 -7.38
CA THR A 5 2.57 -5.21 -8.83
C THR A 5 3.89 -4.61 -9.29
N ASN A 6 4.86 -4.40 -8.40
CA ASN A 6 6.11 -3.70 -8.72
C ASN A 6 5.87 -2.34 -9.40
N ASP A 7 5.02 -1.49 -8.82
CA ASP A 7 4.61 -0.18 -9.38
C ASP A 7 3.81 -0.19 -10.70
N ARG A 8 3.48 -1.36 -11.28
CA ARG A 8 2.57 -1.41 -12.46
C ARG A 8 1.17 -0.89 -12.18
N LEU A 9 0.72 -0.93 -10.92
CA LEU A 9 -0.47 -0.23 -10.44
C LEU A 9 -0.09 0.78 -9.36
N THR A 10 -0.67 1.97 -9.42
CA THR A 10 -0.48 3.02 -8.41
C THR A 10 -1.51 2.89 -7.29
N SER A 11 -1.11 3.10 -6.03
CA SER A 11 -2.07 3.25 -4.94
C SER A 11 -2.75 4.60 -5.03
N ALA A 12 -4.07 4.61 -5.29
CA ALA A 12 -4.83 5.85 -5.45
C ALA A 12 -4.90 6.66 -4.15
N GLN A 13 -4.40 7.90 -4.19
CA GLN A 13 -4.66 8.88 -3.14
C GLN A 13 -6.04 9.48 -3.33
N HIS A 14 -6.88 9.39 -2.31
CA HIS A 14 -8.25 9.89 -2.35
C HIS A 14 -8.57 10.65 -1.06
N ARG A 15 -9.42 11.66 -1.17
CA ARG A 15 -9.91 12.48 -0.05
C ARG A 15 -11.42 12.64 -0.16
N VAL A 16 -12.11 12.49 0.96
CA VAL A 16 -13.52 12.85 1.05
C VAL A 16 -13.61 14.32 1.49
N VAL A 17 -14.35 15.11 0.73
CA VAL A 17 -14.70 16.49 1.10
C VAL A 17 -16.21 16.54 1.18
N THR A 18 -16.74 16.98 2.31
CA THR A 18 -18.17 17.29 2.46
C THR A 18 -18.39 18.72 1.97
N THR A 19 -19.38 18.91 1.10
CA THR A 19 -19.80 20.25 0.63
C THR A 19 -21.30 20.37 0.88
N GLY A 20 -21.72 21.51 1.43
CA GLY A 20 -23.10 21.74 1.85
C GLY A 20 -23.40 21.27 3.27
N ASP A 21 -24.69 21.27 3.58
CA ASP A 21 -25.32 21.19 4.90
C ASP A 21 -26.03 19.85 5.16
N LYS A 22 -25.85 18.87 4.27
CA LYS A 22 -26.44 17.53 4.37
C LYS A 22 -25.43 16.49 4.84
N ASP A 23 -25.93 15.52 5.60
CA ASP A 23 -25.17 14.36 6.01
C ASP A 23 -24.80 13.47 4.81
N ARG A 24 -23.56 12.96 4.83
CA ARG A 24 -23.05 12.00 3.84
C ARG A 24 -22.62 10.73 4.54
N PHE A 25 -23.23 9.62 4.16
CA PHE A 25 -22.87 8.28 4.65
C PHE A 25 -22.13 7.49 3.57
N SER A 26 -21.12 6.74 3.96
CA SER A 26 -20.43 5.78 3.08
C SER A 26 -19.89 4.62 3.89
N VAL A 27 -19.92 3.42 3.31
CA VAL A 27 -19.35 2.20 3.88
C VAL A 27 -18.16 1.79 3.02
N GLN A 28 -17.05 1.40 3.66
CA GLN A 28 -15.90 0.81 2.97
C GLN A 28 -15.74 -0.64 3.36
N LEU A 29 -15.46 -1.47 2.36
CA LEU A 29 -15.13 -2.88 2.50
C LEU A 29 -13.71 -3.08 1.97
N PHE A 30 -12.86 -3.71 2.77
CA PHE A 30 -11.46 -3.97 2.42
C PHE A 30 -11.20 -5.46 2.32
N SER A 31 -10.48 -5.87 1.28
CA SER A 31 -9.84 -7.19 1.21
C SER A 31 -8.39 -7.04 1.65
N LEU A 32 -8.06 -7.62 2.80
CA LEU A 32 -6.72 -7.58 3.37
C LEU A 32 -6.00 -8.92 3.14
N LEU A 33 -4.67 -8.85 3.06
CA LEU A 33 -3.84 -10.05 2.99
C LEU A 33 -3.89 -10.80 4.32
N ASN A 34 -3.72 -12.12 4.27
CA ASN A 34 -3.50 -12.93 5.46
C ASN A 34 -2.32 -12.33 6.27
N PRO A 35 -2.47 -12.07 7.58
CA PRO A 35 -1.42 -11.48 8.43
C PRO A 35 -0.07 -12.22 8.40
N ASP A 36 -0.10 -13.54 8.19
CA ASP A 36 1.11 -14.37 8.16
C ASP A 36 1.76 -14.43 6.78
N TYR A 37 1.05 -13.97 5.74
CA TYR A 37 1.58 -13.93 4.39
C TYR A 37 2.65 -12.84 4.26
N THR A 38 3.83 -13.25 3.81
CA THR A 38 4.89 -12.29 3.42
C THR A 38 4.64 -11.85 1.99
N LEU A 39 4.26 -10.59 1.81
CA LEU A 39 4.12 -9.99 0.50
C LEU A 39 5.49 -9.87 -0.15
N LYS A 40 5.59 -10.40 -1.37
CA LYS A 40 6.76 -10.31 -2.24
C LYS A 40 6.28 -9.98 -3.65
N VAL A 41 7.11 -9.28 -4.40
CA VAL A 41 6.87 -9.05 -5.83
C VAL A 41 6.91 -10.42 -6.55
N PRO A 42 5.90 -10.76 -7.38
CA PRO A 42 5.96 -11.92 -8.26
C PRO A 42 7.18 -11.84 -9.18
N LYS A 43 7.89 -12.95 -9.35
CA LYS A 43 9.13 -12.96 -10.14
C LYS A 43 8.88 -12.64 -11.61
N GLU A 44 7.68 -12.94 -12.09
CA GLU A 44 7.18 -12.67 -13.43
C GLU A 44 7.02 -11.16 -13.73
N LEU A 45 7.05 -10.31 -12.69
CA LEU A 45 6.97 -8.86 -12.82
C LEU A 45 8.33 -8.17 -12.67
N VAL A 46 9.41 -8.94 -12.58
CA VAL A 46 10.79 -8.45 -12.44
C VAL A 46 11.62 -8.90 -13.64
N ASP A 47 12.11 -7.94 -14.41
CA ASP A 47 12.91 -8.14 -15.62
C ASP A 47 13.94 -7.01 -15.78
N GLU A 48 14.70 -7.01 -16.88
CA GLU A 48 15.75 -5.99 -17.13
C GLU A 48 15.18 -4.57 -17.26
N GLU A 49 13.96 -4.43 -17.79
CA GLU A 49 13.28 -3.14 -17.93
C GLU A 49 12.55 -2.73 -16.63
N HIS A 50 12.16 -3.71 -15.81
CA HIS A 50 11.41 -3.54 -14.57
C HIS A 50 12.14 -4.19 -13.39
N PRO A 51 13.19 -3.56 -12.83
CA PRO A 51 13.93 -4.10 -11.69
C PRO A 51 13.03 -4.21 -10.44
N LEU A 52 13.45 -5.04 -9.49
CA LEU A 52 12.75 -5.19 -8.21
C LEU A 52 12.76 -3.85 -7.46
N MET A 53 11.58 -3.36 -7.06
CA MET A 53 11.44 -2.05 -6.38
C MET A 53 11.13 -2.15 -4.89
N TYR A 54 10.83 -3.34 -4.37
CA TYR A 54 10.31 -3.54 -3.02
C TYR A 54 10.92 -4.76 -2.32
N LYS A 55 11.31 -4.58 -1.06
CA LYS A 55 11.69 -5.67 -0.15
C LYS A 55 10.44 -6.43 0.32
N PRO A 56 10.53 -7.75 0.55
CA PRO A 56 9.42 -8.51 1.13
C PRO A 56 9.04 -8.00 2.52
N PHE A 57 7.75 -8.02 2.86
CA PHE A 57 7.24 -7.56 4.17
C PHE A 57 5.92 -8.21 4.57
N LYS A 58 5.55 -8.14 5.85
CA LYS A 58 4.21 -8.55 6.32
C LYS A 58 3.30 -7.34 6.52
N MET A 59 2.02 -7.50 6.17
CA MET A 59 1.03 -6.41 6.30
C MET A 59 0.89 -5.85 7.71
N PRO A 60 0.89 -6.65 8.80
CA PRO A 60 0.81 -6.11 10.17
C PRO A 60 1.94 -5.13 10.51
N GLU A 61 3.15 -5.37 10.01
CA GLU A 61 4.32 -4.52 10.25
C GLU A 61 4.18 -3.18 9.50
N TYR A 62 3.71 -3.23 8.25
CA TYR A 62 3.41 -2.02 7.48
C TYR A 62 2.27 -1.21 8.11
N THR A 63 1.20 -1.87 8.58
CA THR A 63 0.13 -1.20 9.32
C THR A 63 0.66 -0.52 10.57
N LYS A 64 1.53 -1.18 11.34
CA LYS A 64 2.18 -0.59 12.52
C LYS A 64 3.02 0.64 12.15
N TYR A 65 3.77 0.59 11.04
CA TYR A 65 4.53 1.73 10.52
C TYR A 65 3.64 2.94 10.23
N LEU A 66 2.47 2.72 9.61
CA LEU A 66 1.52 3.80 9.32
C LEU A 66 0.90 4.38 10.60
N MET A 67 0.49 3.51 11.54
CA MET A 67 -0.22 3.92 12.76
C MET A 67 0.68 4.65 13.76
N LEU A 68 1.97 4.33 13.82
CA LEU A 68 2.91 4.95 14.75
C LEU A 68 3.49 6.29 14.27
N GLY A 69 2.98 6.83 13.16
CA GLY A 69 3.55 8.03 12.56
C GLY A 69 4.83 7.70 11.81
N ALA A 70 4.66 7.31 10.55
CA ALA A 70 5.73 7.02 9.62
C ALA A 70 6.83 8.11 9.59
N LYS A 71 7.99 7.83 10.19
CA LYS A 71 9.11 8.80 10.27
C LYS A 71 9.63 9.25 8.90
N ASN A 72 9.53 8.37 7.91
CA ASN A 72 10.02 8.61 6.54
C ASN A 72 8.88 8.97 5.57
N GLY A 73 7.72 9.40 6.09
CA GLY A 73 6.54 9.72 5.31
C GLY A 73 5.65 8.51 5.00
N LEU A 74 4.39 8.80 4.68
CA LEU A 74 3.38 7.78 4.39
C LEU A 74 3.67 7.06 3.06
N GLY A 75 3.30 5.79 2.97
CA GLY A 75 3.34 5.01 1.73
C GLY A 75 4.28 3.81 1.77
N VAL A 76 3.98 2.81 0.94
CA VAL A 76 4.66 1.51 0.93
C VAL A 76 6.11 1.62 0.44
N LYS A 77 6.40 2.59 -0.44
CA LYS A 77 7.75 2.85 -0.96
C LYS A 77 8.69 3.40 0.12
N ASN A 78 8.18 4.26 1.02
CA ASN A 78 8.96 4.76 2.16
C ASN A 78 9.20 3.69 3.24
N TYR A 79 8.35 2.65 3.27
CA TYR A 79 8.46 1.56 4.22
C TYR A 79 9.42 0.46 3.75
N CYS A 80 9.25 -0.04 2.52
CA CYS A 80 9.98 -1.21 2.02
C CYS A 80 10.54 -1.04 0.60
N GLY A 81 10.61 0.18 0.07
CA GLY A 81 11.28 0.45 -1.20
C GLY A 81 12.76 0.02 -1.18
N LEU A 82 13.27 -0.30 -2.37
CA LEU A 82 14.70 -0.51 -2.61
C LEU A 82 15.39 0.80 -3.00
#